data_AF-A0A5F2AYP0-F1
#
_entry.id   AF-A0A5F2AYP0-F1
#
_cell.length_a   1.000
_cell.length_b   1.000
_cell.length_c   1.000
_cell.angle_alpha   90.00
_cell.angle_beta   90.00
_cell.angle_gamma   90.00
#
_symmetry.space_group_name_H-M   'P 1'
#
loop_
_entity.id
_entity.type
_entity.pdbx_description
1 polymer ?
#
loop_
_entity_poly.entity_id
_entity_poly.type
_entity_poly.pdbx_seq_one_letter_code
_entity_poly.pdbx_strand_id
1 'polypeptide(L)'
;MKEVQKRFSFVILVLCVFSFVVDCQNEKSSDKEDSLKNLAFLTGSATPLKEVTSADCTDPAPAFATLNQSGTGTCTTCHNPSNANAGFDITSYAAVRNRIVVNDPKNSLLFIKINSGTMRIYNNDSINKAVFCWIQKGANP
;
A
#
# COMPACT_ATOMS: atom_id res chain seq x y z
N MET A 1 45.82 10.56 -38.79
CA MET A 1 44.87 9.64 -38.10
C MET A 1 44.97 9.63 -36.55
N LYS A 2 45.87 10.39 -35.90
CA LYS A 2 46.00 10.39 -34.42
C LYS A 2 45.11 11.39 -33.66
N GLU A 3 44.60 12.42 -34.34
CA GLU A 3 43.74 13.47 -33.77
C GLU A 3 42.29 13.01 -33.52
N VAL A 4 41.74 12.19 -34.43
CA VAL A 4 40.32 11.77 -34.40
C VAL A 4 40.04 10.80 -33.25
N GLN A 5 41.00 9.95 -32.90
CA GLN A 5 40.87 8.96 -31.83
C GLN A 5 40.82 9.59 -30.42
N LYS A 6 41.50 10.73 -30.22
CA LYS A 6 41.49 11.45 -28.94
C LYS A 6 40.17 12.15 -28.66
N ARG A 7 39.52 12.69 -29.71
CA ARG A 7 38.21 13.36 -29.59
C ARG A 7 37.10 12.38 -29.22
N PHE A 8 37.13 11.17 -29.80
CA PHE A 8 36.14 10.13 -29.48
C PHE A 8 36.28 9.60 -28.05
N SER A 9 37.51 9.45 -27.56
CA SER A 9 37.78 8.95 -26.20
C SER A 9 37.37 9.96 -25.11
N PHE A 10 37.51 11.27 -25.39
CA PHE A 10 37.10 12.32 -24.46
C PHE A 10 35.57 12.46 -24.37
N VAL A 11 34.86 12.28 -25.48
CA VAL A 11 33.38 12.32 -25.51
C VAL A 11 32.76 11.15 -24.75
N ILE A 12 33.34 9.95 -24.85
CA ILE A 12 32.90 8.77 -24.10
C ILE A 12 33.18 8.92 -22.60
N LEU A 13 34.34 9.47 -22.23
CA LEU A 13 34.68 9.73 -20.84
C LEU A 13 33.73 10.75 -20.18
N VAL A 14 33.34 11.81 -20.91
CA VAL A 14 32.37 12.81 -20.43
C VAL A 14 30.96 12.21 -20.28
N LEU A 15 30.51 11.36 -21.21
CA LEU A 15 29.22 10.66 -21.12
C LEU A 15 29.16 9.68 -19.94
N CYS A 16 30.26 8.99 -19.60
CA CYS A 16 30.31 8.08 -18.45
C CYS A 16 30.28 8.82 -17.10
N VAL A 17 30.80 10.05 -17.01
CA VAL A 17 30.82 10.81 -15.76
C VAL A 17 29.44 11.39 -15.41
N PHE A 18 28.59 11.64 -16.41
CA PHE A 18 27.20 12.08 -16.18
C PHE A 18 26.27 10.98 -15.64
N SER A 19 26.66 9.71 -15.67
CA SER A 19 25.85 8.61 -15.12
C SER A 19 25.92 8.48 -13.59
N PHE A 20 26.74 9.30 -12.90
CA PHE A 20 26.90 9.24 -11.44
C PHE A 20 26.13 10.31 -10.67
N VAL A 21 25.43 11.23 -11.36
CA VAL A 21 24.37 12.04 -10.75
C VAL A 21 23.04 11.29 -10.87
N VAL A 22 23.00 10.09 -10.29
CA VAL A 22 21.73 9.45 -9.94
C VAL A 22 21.24 10.21 -8.71
N ASP A 23 20.42 11.21 -9.00
CA ASP A 23 19.55 11.87 -8.04
C ASP A 23 18.86 10.76 -7.23
N CYS A 24 19.20 10.63 -5.95
CA CYS A 24 18.43 9.83 -5.01
C CYS A 24 17.08 10.55 -4.82
N GLN A 25 16.20 10.42 -5.80
CA GLN A 25 14.86 10.94 -5.69
C GLN A 25 14.20 10.21 -4.53
N ASN A 26 13.82 10.99 -3.51
CA ASN A 26 13.06 10.53 -2.37
C ASN A 26 11.61 10.29 -2.85
N GLU A 27 11.42 9.29 -3.71
CA GLU A 27 10.13 8.89 -4.22
C GLU A 27 9.32 8.31 -3.07
N LYS A 28 8.15 8.90 -2.83
CA LYS A 28 7.22 8.34 -1.86
C LYS A 28 6.64 7.06 -2.44
N SER A 29 6.30 6.11 -1.58
CA SER A 29 5.62 4.88 -2.05
C SER A 29 4.33 5.17 -2.81
N SER A 30 3.70 6.35 -2.57
CA SER A 30 2.56 6.86 -3.32
C SER A 30 2.82 6.99 -4.82
N ASP A 31 4.05 7.32 -5.21
CA ASP A 31 4.40 7.68 -6.59
C ASP A 31 4.44 6.44 -7.49
N LYS A 32 4.57 5.25 -6.88
CA LYS A 32 4.55 3.94 -7.53
C LYS A 32 3.14 3.32 -7.59
N GLU A 33 2.16 3.90 -6.90
CA GLU A 33 0.81 3.33 -6.81
C GLU A 33 0.09 3.34 -8.16
N ASP A 34 0.25 4.41 -8.95
CA ASP A 34 -0.40 4.54 -10.24
C ASP A 34 0.19 3.59 -11.29
N SER A 35 1.51 3.35 -11.24
CA SER A 35 2.15 2.31 -12.06
C SER A 35 1.62 0.91 -11.71
N LEU A 36 1.39 0.61 -10.43
CA LEU A 36 0.87 -0.67 -9.98
C LEU A 36 -0.61 -0.86 -10.33
N LYS A 37 -1.42 0.21 -10.30
CA LYS A 37 -2.81 0.18 -10.80
C LYS A 37 -2.89 -0.17 -12.28
N ASN A 38 -2.04 0.46 -13.09
CA ASN A 38 -1.98 0.19 -14.54
C ASN A 38 -1.54 -1.26 -14.83
N LEU A 39 -0.59 -1.78 -14.05
CA LEU A 39 -0.15 -3.18 -14.17
C LEU A 39 -1.23 -4.17 -13.74
N ALA A 40 -1.96 -3.90 -12.66
CA ALA A 40 -3.08 -4.74 -12.19
C ALA A 40 -4.21 -4.80 -13.24
N PHE A 41 -4.47 -3.68 -13.92
CA PHE A 41 -5.42 -3.61 -15.04
C PHE A 41 -4.97 -4.47 -16.23
N LEU A 42 -3.70 -4.36 -16.64
CA LEU A 42 -3.13 -5.11 -17.77
C LEU A 42 -3.07 -6.62 -17.53
N THR A 43 -2.90 -7.04 -16.29
CA THR A 43 -2.78 -8.46 -15.91
C THR A 43 -4.12 -9.14 -15.61
N GLY A 44 -5.26 -8.46 -15.80
CA GLY A 44 -6.60 -9.02 -15.57
C GLY A 44 -6.87 -9.40 -14.11
N SER A 45 -5.99 -9.02 -13.18
CA SER A 45 -6.08 -9.33 -11.74
C SER A 45 -6.97 -8.33 -10.99
N ALA A 46 -7.78 -7.56 -11.73
CA ALA A 46 -8.52 -6.40 -11.26
C ALA A 46 -10.01 -6.66 -11.05
N THR A 47 -10.42 -7.89 -10.71
CA THR A 47 -11.82 -8.14 -10.33
C THR A 47 -12.14 -7.21 -9.17
N PRO A 48 -13.07 -6.22 -9.30
CA PRO A 48 -13.31 -5.24 -8.27
C PRO A 48 -13.76 -5.91 -6.97
N LEU A 49 -13.43 -5.32 -5.81
CA LEU A 49 -14.03 -5.81 -4.56
C LEU A 49 -15.51 -5.51 -4.62
N LYS A 50 -16.30 -6.33 -3.92
CA LYS A 50 -17.67 -5.96 -3.64
C LYS A 50 -17.68 -4.61 -2.93
N GLU A 51 -18.48 -3.69 -3.47
CA GLU A 51 -18.77 -2.42 -2.82
C GLU A 51 -19.40 -2.68 -1.44
N VAL A 52 -18.82 -2.07 -0.40
CA VAL A 52 -19.26 -2.23 0.99
C VAL A 52 -19.92 -0.94 1.46
N THR A 53 -21.07 -1.09 2.10
CA THR A 53 -21.87 0.02 2.62
C THR A 53 -22.12 -0.16 4.12
N SER A 54 -22.58 0.89 4.79
CA SER A 54 -22.93 0.82 6.22
C SER A 54 -24.04 -0.21 6.52
N ALA A 55 -24.87 -0.56 5.52
CA ALA A 55 -25.91 -1.59 5.64
C ALA A 55 -25.34 -3.02 5.72
N ASP A 56 -24.12 -3.24 5.23
CA ASP A 56 -23.46 -4.56 5.30
C ASP A 56 -22.94 -4.89 6.72
N CYS A 57 -22.89 -3.89 7.61
CA CYS A 57 -22.30 -3.97 8.94
C CYS A 57 -23.34 -4.33 10.01
N THR A 58 -23.61 -5.64 10.09
CA THR A 58 -24.62 -6.22 11.00
C THR A 58 -24.14 -6.34 12.45
N ASP A 59 -22.83 -6.50 12.67
CA ASP A 59 -22.25 -6.44 14.02
C ASP A 59 -22.31 -4.99 14.52
N PRO A 60 -22.96 -4.71 15.67
CA PRO A 60 -23.05 -3.36 16.20
C PRO A 60 -21.71 -2.81 16.69
N ALA A 61 -20.77 -3.66 17.10
CA ALA A 61 -19.51 -3.24 17.72
C ALA A 61 -18.38 -4.27 17.49
N PRO A 62 -17.97 -4.52 16.23
CA PRO A 62 -16.81 -5.35 15.94
C PRO A 62 -15.55 -4.83 16.66
N ALA A 63 -14.79 -5.75 17.27
CA ALA A 63 -13.55 -5.48 17.97
C ALA A 63 -12.34 -5.67 17.07
N PHE A 64 -11.21 -5.02 17.37
CA PHE A 64 -9.99 -5.15 16.59
C PHE A 64 -9.48 -6.60 16.56
N ALA A 65 -9.62 -7.33 17.67
CA ALA A 65 -9.24 -8.73 17.78
C ALA A 65 -9.98 -9.67 16.81
N THR A 66 -11.18 -9.30 16.31
CA THR A 66 -11.95 -10.17 15.41
C THR A 66 -11.54 -10.03 13.96
N LEU A 67 -10.76 -9.02 13.58
CA LEU A 67 -10.32 -8.80 12.20
C LEU A 67 -9.54 -9.99 11.63
N ASN A 68 -8.75 -10.68 12.47
CA ASN A 68 -7.98 -11.84 12.03
C ASN A 68 -8.86 -13.00 11.54
N GLN A 69 -10.11 -13.10 12.00
CA GLN A 69 -11.07 -14.10 11.54
C GLN A 69 -11.46 -13.88 10.07
N SER A 70 -11.30 -12.66 9.57
CA SER A 70 -11.55 -12.31 8.17
C SER A 70 -10.33 -12.49 7.28
N GLY A 71 -9.17 -12.83 7.85
CA GLY A 71 -7.94 -13.11 7.12
C GLY A 71 -6.86 -12.03 7.21
N THR A 72 -7.03 -10.98 8.03
CA THR A 72 -5.99 -9.93 8.21
C THR A 72 -4.69 -10.47 8.80
N GLY A 73 -4.70 -11.68 9.37
CA GLY A 73 -3.49 -12.34 9.86
C GLY A 73 -2.45 -12.59 8.77
N THR A 74 -2.82 -12.68 7.49
CA THR A 74 -1.82 -12.82 6.41
C THR A 74 -0.99 -11.55 6.22
N CYS A 75 -1.57 -10.38 6.54
CA CYS A 75 -0.91 -9.08 6.44
C CYS A 75 0.26 -8.94 7.42
N THR A 76 0.24 -9.68 8.55
CA THR A 76 1.30 -9.64 9.56
C THR A 76 2.63 -10.20 9.05
N THR A 77 2.61 -10.97 7.95
CA THR A 77 3.85 -11.43 7.29
C THR A 77 4.76 -10.27 6.94
N CYS A 78 4.17 -9.17 6.48
CA CYS A 78 4.90 -7.96 6.09
C CYS A 78 4.76 -6.84 7.12
N HIS A 79 3.59 -6.66 7.73
CA HIS A 79 3.28 -5.57 8.67
C HIS A 79 3.36 -6.04 10.12
N ASN A 80 4.57 -6.20 10.65
CA ASN A 80 4.82 -6.63 12.03
C ASN A 80 5.94 -5.80 12.69
N PRO A 81 6.11 -5.88 14.02
CA PRO A 81 7.12 -5.09 14.74
C PRO A 81 8.56 -5.36 14.30
N SER A 82 8.83 -6.55 13.76
CA SER A 82 10.17 -6.96 13.33
C SER A 82 10.53 -6.42 11.94
N ASN A 83 9.58 -5.87 11.19
CA ASN A 83 9.82 -5.26 9.88
C ASN A 83 9.68 -3.74 9.94
N ALA A 84 10.79 -3.06 10.27
CA ALA A 84 10.84 -1.59 10.32
C ALA A 84 10.48 -0.92 8.98
N ASN A 85 10.65 -1.61 7.85
CA ASN A 85 10.36 -1.08 6.52
C ASN A 85 8.87 -1.15 6.14
N ALA A 86 8.03 -1.82 6.94
CA ALA A 86 6.61 -1.99 6.66
C ALA A 86 5.77 -0.72 6.86
N GLY A 87 6.35 0.31 7.48
CA GLY A 87 5.70 1.59 7.75
C GLY A 87 4.70 1.58 8.91
N PHE A 88 4.16 0.43 9.32
CA PHE A 88 3.43 0.24 10.59
C PHE A 88 3.25 -1.25 10.92
N ASP A 89 2.94 -1.50 12.19
CA ASP A 89 2.61 -2.82 12.75
C ASP A 89 1.09 -3.03 12.77
N ILE A 90 0.59 -4.06 12.06
CA ILE A 90 -0.84 -4.37 12.01
C ILE A 90 -1.31 -5.20 13.22
N THR A 91 -0.39 -5.69 14.06
CA THR A 91 -0.74 -6.42 15.29
C THR A 91 -1.03 -5.48 16.46
N SER A 92 -0.63 -4.21 16.36
CA SER A 92 -0.87 -3.18 17.37
C SER A 92 -2.13 -2.38 17.05
N TYR A 93 -3.12 -2.47 17.94
CA TYR A 93 -4.33 -1.65 17.87
C TYR A 93 -3.98 -0.16 17.73
N ALA A 94 -3.05 0.36 18.54
CA ALA A 94 -2.68 1.78 18.50
C ALA A 94 -2.07 2.18 17.14
N ALA A 95 -1.23 1.32 16.55
CA ALA A 95 -0.65 1.58 15.25
C ALA A 95 -1.70 1.56 14.13
N VAL A 96 -2.63 0.59 14.14
CA VAL A 96 -3.73 0.51 13.17
C VAL A 96 -4.72 1.66 13.34
N ARG A 97 -5.04 2.01 14.58
CA ARG A 97 -5.96 3.10 14.95
C ARG A 97 -5.48 4.46 14.44
N ASN A 98 -4.17 4.66 14.34
CA ASN A 98 -3.55 5.87 13.77
C ASN A 98 -3.63 5.95 12.24
N ARG A 99 -4.11 4.91 11.56
CA ARG A 99 -4.26 4.86 10.09
C ARG A 99 -5.70 5.05 9.62
N ILE A 100 -6.62 5.37 10.53
CA ILE A 100 -8.05 5.45 10.25
C ILE A 100 -8.66 6.74 10.80
N VAL A 101 -9.79 7.13 10.21
CA VAL A 101 -10.73 8.11 10.72
C VAL A 101 -11.95 7.35 11.23
N VAL A 102 -12.22 7.43 12.53
CA VAL A 102 -13.32 6.67 13.16
C VAL A 102 -14.66 7.08 12.55
N ASN A 103 -15.52 6.09 12.31
CA ASN A 103 -16.82 6.22 11.65
C ASN A 103 -16.75 6.67 10.18
N ASP A 104 -15.54 6.79 9.61
CA ASP A 104 -15.32 7.23 8.23
C ASP A 104 -14.30 6.31 7.52
N PRO A 105 -14.73 5.10 7.12
CA PRO A 105 -13.86 4.16 6.41
C PRO A 105 -13.36 4.73 5.08
N LYS A 106 -14.17 5.50 4.35
CA LYS A 106 -13.81 5.98 3.00
C LYS A 106 -12.67 7.02 3.03
N ASN A 107 -12.55 7.79 4.11
CA ASN A 107 -11.44 8.72 4.30
C ASN A 107 -10.29 8.13 5.15
N SER A 108 -10.37 6.85 5.54
CA SER A 108 -9.31 6.18 6.30
C SER A 108 -8.20 5.68 5.39
N LEU A 109 -6.96 6.07 5.67
CA LEU A 109 -5.78 5.68 4.89
C LEU A 109 -5.66 4.14 4.76
N LEU A 110 -5.87 3.40 5.85
CA LEU A 110 -5.84 1.94 5.82
C LEU A 110 -6.84 1.37 4.81
N PHE A 111 -8.09 1.82 4.87
CA PHE A 111 -9.15 1.32 4.01
C PHE A 111 -8.90 1.69 2.53
N ILE A 112 -8.48 2.93 2.26
CA ILE A 112 -8.10 3.36 0.90
C ILE A 112 -7.02 2.44 0.33
N LYS A 113 -5.98 2.13 1.11
CA LYS A 113 -4.86 1.29 0.65
C LYS A 113 -5.28 -0.12 0.30
N ILE A 114 -6.14 -0.74 1.10
CA ILE A 114 -6.59 -2.13 0.86
C ILE A 114 -7.76 -2.21 -0.14
N ASN A 115 -8.55 -1.15 -0.29
CA ASN A 115 -9.74 -1.16 -1.14
C ASN A 115 -9.43 -0.76 -2.60
N SER A 116 -8.53 0.19 -2.81
CA SER A 116 -8.22 0.72 -4.15
C SER A 116 -6.76 1.17 -4.35
N GLY A 117 -5.94 1.17 -3.30
CA GLY A 117 -4.51 1.46 -3.37
C GLY A 117 -3.63 0.24 -3.61
N THR A 118 -2.33 0.34 -3.32
CA THR A 118 -1.36 -0.73 -3.58
C THR A 118 -1.56 -2.01 -2.80
N MET A 119 -2.21 -1.96 -1.64
CA MET A 119 -2.48 -3.15 -0.84
C MET A 119 -3.70 -3.92 -1.36
N ARG A 120 -4.37 -3.41 -2.40
CA ARG A 120 -5.56 -4.01 -3.00
C ARG A 120 -5.36 -5.44 -3.50
N ILE A 121 -4.21 -5.73 -4.09
CA ILE A 121 -3.91 -7.06 -4.64
C ILE A 121 -3.76 -8.14 -3.53
N TYR A 122 -3.55 -7.72 -2.29
CA TYR A 122 -3.44 -8.60 -1.12
C TYR A 122 -4.73 -8.65 -0.29
N ASN A 123 -5.80 -8.00 -0.78
CA ASN A 123 -7.09 -7.90 -0.10
C ASN A 123 -8.16 -8.78 -0.79
N ASN A 124 -9.23 -9.09 -0.06
CA ASN A 124 -10.41 -9.80 -0.56
C ASN A 124 -11.69 -9.22 0.07
N ASP A 125 -12.86 -9.69 -0.38
CA ASP A 125 -14.15 -9.17 0.09
C ASP A 125 -14.37 -9.32 1.59
N SER A 126 -13.86 -10.41 2.19
CA SER A 126 -13.98 -10.69 3.63
C SER A 126 -13.19 -9.67 4.46
N ILE A 127 -11.91 -9.47 4.13
CA ILE A 127 -11.04 -8.50 4.79
C ILE A 127 -11.58 -7.08 4.56
N ASN A 128 -11.96 -6.75 3.33
CA ASN A 128 -12.48 -5.43 2.97
C ASN A 128 -13.73 -5.07 3.77
N LYS A 129 -14.69 -6.00 3.86
CA LYS A 129 -15.91 -5.82 4.67
C LYS A 129 -15.59 -5.67 6.14
N ALA A 130 -14.72 -6.53 6.69
CA ALA A 130 -14.40 -6.51 8.12
C ALA A 130 -13.73 -5.20 8.55
N VAL A 131 -12.73 -4.73 7.79
CA VAL A 131 -12.05 -3.47 8.07
C VAL A 131 -13.00 -2.28 7.90
N PHE A 132 -13.82 -2.27 6.84
CA PHE A 132 -14.84 -1.23 6.65
C PHE A 132 -15.78 -1.15 7.85
N CYS A 133 -16.35 -2.28 8.27
CA CYS A 133 -17.32 -2.32 9.35
C CYS A 133 -16.72 -2.01 10.71
N TRP A 134 -15.49 -2.47 10.97
CA TRP A 134 -14.76 -2.10 12.18
C TRP A 134 -14.57 -0.59 12.30
N ILE A 135 -14.09 0.07 11.23
CA ILE A 135 -13.92 1.54 11.23
C ILE A 135 -15.28 2.23 11.36
N GLN A 136 -16.29 1.78 10.61
CA GLN A 136 -17.63 2.37 10.58
C GLN A 136 -18.35 2.32 11.93
N LYS A 137 -18.04 1.32 12.77
CA LYS A 137 -18.70 1.05 14.06
C LYS A 137 -17.86 1.48 15.27
N GLY A 138 -16.95 2.44 15.09
CA GLY A 138 -16.21 3.05 16.20
C GLY A 138 -14.77 2.59 16.37
N ALA A 139 -14.31 1.63 15.55
CA ALA A 139 -12.97 1.06 15.61
C ALA A 139 -12.57 0.59 17.02
N ASN A 140 -13.41 -0.26 17.61
CA ASN A 140 -13.23 -0.72 18.99
C ASN A 140 -11.95 -1.57 19.13
N PRO A 141 -11.25 -1.48 20.28
CA PRO A 141 -10.06 -2.30 20.56
C PRO A 141 -10.37 -3.79 20.64
#